data_AF-A0A1B6JPR5-F1
#
_entry.id   AF-A0A1B6JPR5-F1
#
_cell.length_a   1.000
_cell.length_b   1.000
_cell.length_c   1.000
_cell.angle_alpha   90.00
_cell.angle_beta   90.00
_cell.angle_gamma   90.00
#
_symmetry.space_group_name_H-M   'P 1'
#
loop_
_entity.id
_entity.type
_entity.pdbx_description
1 polymer ?
#
loop_
_entity_poly.entity_id
_entity_poly.type
_entity_poly.pdbx_seq_one_letter_code
_entity_poly.pdbx_strand_id
1 'polypeptide(L)'
;GLQRASEMAGPPQMPNDFLTFQDINTEAAHPIRLFCRYIDRVHIFFRFTAEEARDLIQRYLTEHPDPNNENIVGYNNKKCWPRDARMRLMKHDVNLGRAVFWDIKNRLPRSTTTIQWENSFVSVYSKDNPNLLFNMSGFECRILPKCRTTHEEFTHRDGVWNLQNEVTKERTAQCFLRVDDESLQRFHNRVRQILMASGSTTFTKIVNKWNTALIGLMTYFREAVVNTQELLDLLVKCENKIQTRIKIGLNSKMPSRFPPVVFYTP
;
A
#
# COMPACT_ATOMS: atom_id res chain seq x y z
N GLY A 1 -18.15 -17.04 2.40
CA GLY A 1 -19.22 -18.05 2.31
C GLY A 1 -19.26 -18.62 0.90
N LEU A 2 -19.84 -19.80 0.72
CA LEU A 2 -19.82 -20.52 -0.56
C LEU A 2 -20.47 -19.73 -1.69
N GLN A 3 -21.65 -19.15 -1.45
CA GLN A 3 -22.41 -18.40 -2.46
C GLN A 3 -21.59 -17.25 -3.09
N ARG A 4 -21.03 -16.35 -2.26
CA ARG A 4 -20.24 -15.23 -2.80
C ARG A 4 -18.95 -15.69 -3.47
N ALA A 5 -18.36 -16.80 -3.01
CA ALA A 5 -17.16 -17.37 -3.63
C ALA A 5 -17.47 -17.95 -5.02
N SER A 6 -18.60 -18.65 -5.19
CA SER A 6 -19.02 -19.16 -6.50
C SER A 6 -19.39 -18.03 -7.47
N GLU A 7 -20.01 -16.95 -6.99
CA GLU A 7 -20.30 -15.77 -7.82
C GLU A 7 -19.01 -15.09 -8.34
N MET A 8 -17.99 -14.98 -7.48
CA MET A 8 -16.69 -14.42 -7.87
C MET A 8 -15.91 -15.33 -8.82
N ALA A 9 -15.92 -16.64 -8.60
CA ALA A 9 -15.21 -17.61 -9.43
C ALA A 9 -15.89 -17.85 -10.79
N GLY A 10 -17.19 -17.60 -10.91
CA GLY A 10 -17.98 -17.94 -12.08
C GLY A 10 -18.35 -19.42 -12.14
N PRO A 11 -19.17 -19.82 -13.13
CA PRO A 11 -19.54 -21.22 -13.32
C PRO A 11 -18.33 -22.08 -13.68
N PRO A 12 -18.25 -23.36 -13.23
CA PRO A 12 -17.10 -24.23 -13.51
C PRO A 12 -16.81 -24.45 -15.00
N GLN A 13 -17.82 -24.33 -15.85
CA GLN A 13 -17.70 -24.46 -17.30
C GLN A 13 -17.07 -23.22 -17.96
N MET A 14 -17.18 -22.06 -17.32
CA MET A 14 -16.68 -20.79 -17.81
C MET A 14 -16.28 -19.90 -16.61
N PRO A 15 -15.10 -20.16 -16.01
CA PRO A 15 -14.65 -19.41 -14.85
C PRO A 15 -14.38 -17.95 -15.22
N ASN A 16 -14.57 -17.06 -14.25
CA ASN A 16 -14.25 -15.64 -14.39
C ASN A 16 -12.74 -15.39 -14.25
N ASP A 17 -12.28 -14.33 -14.90
CA ASP A 17 -10.95 -13.79 -14.68
C ASP A 17 -10.88 -12.97 -13.37
N PHE A 18 -9.67 -12.52 -13.02
CA PHE A 18 -9.47 -11.73 -11.81
C PHE A 18 -10.26 -10.41 -11.85
N LEU A 19 -11.07 -10.19 -10.80
CA LEU A 19 -11.92 -9.00 -10.62
C LEU A 19 -12.96 -8.78 -11.72
N THR A 20 -13.38 -9.84 -12.39
CA THR A 20 -14.49 -9.80 -13.33
C THR A 20 -15.68 -10.62 -12.81
N PHE A 21 -16.88 -10.19 -13.18
CA PHE A 21 -18.14 -10.88 -12.89
C PHE A 21 -18.86 -11.17 -14.21
N GLN A 22 -19.80 -12.11 -14.18
CA GLN A 22 -20.63 -12.45 -15.34
C GLN A 22 -21.55 -11.29 -15.73
N ASP A 23 -22.07 -10.57 -14.74
CA ASP A 23 -23.04 -9.50 -14.94
C ASP A 23 -23.03 -8.47 -13.79
N ILE A 24 -23.62 -7.31 -14.05
CA ILE A 24 -23.67 -6.19 -13.09
C ILE A 24 -24.55 -6.54 -11.88
N ASN A 25 -25.59 -7.37 -12.06
CA ASN A 25 -26.48 -7.71 -10.95
C ASN A 25 -25.78 -8.64 -9.95
N THR A 26 -25.03 -9.64 -10.41
CA THR A 26 -24.21 -10.48 -9.51
C THR A 26 -23.12 -9.67 -8.82
N GLU A 27 -22.48 -8.72 -9.51
CA GLU A 27 -21.56 -7.79 -8.87
C GLU A 27 -22.28 -7.02 -7.74
N ALA A 28 -23.49 -6.50 -8.03
CA ALA A 28 -24.31 -5.68 -7.14
C ALA A 28 -24.95 -6.40 -5.97
N ALA A 29 -25.16 -7.71 -6.07
CA ALA A 29 -25.96 -8.50 -5.14
C ALA A 29 -25.40 -8.57 -3.71
N HIS A 30 -24.11 -8.31 -3.49
CA HIS A 30 -23.47 -8.47 -2.19
C HIS A 30 -22.48 -7.31 -1.89
N PRO A 31 -22.31 -6.88 -0.63
CA PRO A 31 -21.41 -5.78 -0.29
C PRO A 31 -19.93 -6.01 -0.66
N ILE A 32 -19.42 -7.24 -0.51
CA ILE A 32 -18.05 -7.60 -0.93
C ILE A 32 -17.97 -7.63 -2.46
N ARG A 33 -17.28 -6.67 -3.09
CA ARG A 33 -17.12 -6.61 -4.56
C ARG A 33 -15.82 -7.22 -5.05
N LEU A 34 -14.70 -6.91 -4.39
CA LEU A 34 -13.40 -7.40 -4.81
C LEU A 34 -12.76 -8.15 -3.66
N PHE A 35 -12.08 -9.26 -3.97
CA PHE A 35 -11.33 -10.05 -3.02
C PHE A 35 -10.02 -10.49 -3.65
N CYS A 36 -8.93 -10.29 -2.93
CA CYS A 36 -7.60 -10.77 -3.31
C CYS A 36 -6.90 -11.31 -2.07
N ARG A 37 -6.24 -12.46 -2.21
CA ARG A 37 -5.37 -13.02 -1.18
C ARG A 37 -3.99 -13.25 -1.77
N TYR A 38 -3.00 -12.55 -1.25
CA TYR A 38 -1.60 -12.73 -1.60
C TYR A 38 -0.89 -13.44 -0.47
N ILE A 39 -0.68 -14.76 -0.62
CA ILE A 39 -0.11 -15.65 0.41
C ILE A 39 -0.91 -15.56 1.72
N ASP A 40 -0.47 -14.72 2.66
CA ASP A 40 -1.04 -14.46 3.99
C ASP A 40 -1.76 -13.11 4.10
N ARG A 41 -1.60 -12.21 3.13
CA ARG A 41 -2.27 -10.90 3.10
C ARG A 41 -3.61 -10.98 2.39
N VAL A 42 -4.64 -10.39 3.00
CA VAL A 42 -6.01 -10.35 2.47
C VAL A 42 -6.42 -8.92 2.17
N HIS A 43 -6.96 -8.70 0.98
CA HIS A 43 -7.49 -7.43 0.51
C HIS A 43 -8.96 -7.62 0.12
N ILE A 44 -9.85 -6.84 0.72
CA ILE A 44 -11.29 -6.93 0.49
C ILE A 44 -11.83 -5.53 0.21
N PHE A 45 -12.58 -5.39 -0.88
CA PHE A 45 -13.27 -4.15 -1.20
C PHE A 45 -14.77 -4.30 -0.96
N PHE A 46 -15.33 -3.37 -0.18
CA PHE A 46 -16.75 -3.34 0.15
C PHE A 46 -17.44 -2.14 -0.49
N ARG A 47 -18.67 -2.35 -0.97
CA ARG A 47 -19.59 -1.32 -1.39
C ARG A 47 -20.89 -1.49 -0.63
N PHE A 48 -21.07 -0.68 0.40
CA PHE A 48 -22.30 -0.63 1.20
C PHE A 48 -23.26 0.42 0.69
N THR A 49 -24.55 0.14 0.80
CA THR A 49 -25.59 1.17 0.78
C THR A 49 -25.65 1.91 2.12
N ALA A 50 -26.38 3.02 2.18
CA ALA A 50 -26.55 3.78 3.43
C ALA A 50 -27.29 2.98 4.52
N GLU A 51 -28.19 2.08 4.11
CA GLU A 51 -28.95 1.22 5.03
C GLU A 51 -28.09 0.09 5.57
N GLU A 52 -27.38 -0.62 4.69
CA GLU A 52 -26.47 -1.70 5.09
C GLU A 52 -25.35 -1.20 6.02
N ALA A 53 -24.77 -0.03 5.70
CA ALA A 53 -23.74 0.58 6.54
C ALA A 53 -24.30 0.94 7.93
N ARG A 54 -25.53 1.48 7.99
CA ARG A 54 -26.18 1.84 9.26
C ARG A 54 -26.47 0.61 10.11
N ASP A 55 -27.04 -0.43 9.50
CA ASP A 55 -27.34 -1.69 10.17
C ASP A 55 -26.07 -2.35 10.73
N LEU A 56 -25.01 -2.43 9.92
CA LEU A 56 -23.74 -3.03 10.34
C LEU A 56 -23.11 -2.28 11.52
N ILE A 57 -23.12 -0.93 11.46
CA ILE A 57 -22.65 -0.10 12.57
C ILE A 57 -23.50 -0.30 13.82
N GLN A 58 -24.83 -0.39 13.67
CA GLN A 58 -25.74 -0.58 14.81
C GLN A 58 -25.48 -1.92 15.50
N ARG A 59 -25.33 -3.00 14.74
CA ARG A 59 -24.96 -4.33 15.27
C ARG A 59 -23.63 -4.28 16.01
N TYR A 60 -22.61 -3.66 15.41
CA TYR A 60 -21.30 -3.49 16.06
C TYR A 60 -21.38 -2.72 17.38
N LEU A 61 -22.07 -1.57 17.40
CA LEU A 61 -22.21 -0.74 18.61
C LEU A 61 -23.11 -1.36 19.68
N THR A 62 -23.95 -2.33 19.31
CA THR A 62 -24.77 -3.09 20.26
C THR A 62 -23.91 -4.06 21.06
N GLU A 63 -22.93 -4.71 20.43
CA GLU A 63 -21.96 -5.58 21.12
C GLU A 63 -20.83 -4.80 21.79
N HIS A 64 -20.42 -3.68 21.18
CA HIS A 64 -19.30 -2.85 21.63
C HIS A 64 -19.75 -1.40 21.80
N PRO A 65 -20.46 -1.07 22.90
CA PRO A 65 -20.96 0.28 23.15
C PRO A 65 -19.79 1.26 23.34
N ASP A 66 -19.84 2.40 22.66
CA ASP A 66 -18.85 3.48 22.75
C ASP A 66 -19.52 4.79 23.19
N PRO A 67 -19.78 4.98 24.50
CA PRO A 67 -20.42 6.19 25.02
C PRO A 67 -19.53 7.43 24.96
N ASN A 68 -18.20 7.25 24.98
CA ASN A 68 -17.22 8.34 25.08
C ASN A 68 -16.63 8.77 23.72
N ASN A 69 -17.04 8.15 22.61
CA ASN A 69 -16.46 8.35 21.27
C ASN A 69 -14.96 7.98 21.20
N GLU A 70 -14.55 6.97 21.96
CA GLU A 70 -13.17 6.49 22.02
C GLU A 70 -12.78 5.68 20.78
N ASN A 71 -13.72 5.27 19.93
CA ASN A 71 -13.43 4.52 18.70
C ASN A 71 -12.49 5.26 17.74
N ILE A 72 -12.43 6.60 17.80
CA ILE A 72 -11.49 7.40 17.00
C ILE A 72 -10.05 7.20 17.49
N VAL A 73 -9.87 6.97 18.79
CA VAL A 73 -8.58 6.70 19.40
C VAL A 73 -8.12 5.30 18.98
N GLY A 74 -6.86 5.19 18.55
CA GLY A 74 -6.30 3.91 18.08
C GLY A 74 -6.76 3.47 16.69
N TYR A 75 -7.37 4.36 15.90
CA TYR A 75 -7.61 4.08 14.48
C TYR A 75 -6.32 4.28 13.68
N ASN A 76 -5.81 3.21 13.09
CA ASN A 76 -4.58 3.24 12.29
C ASN A 76 -4.78 4.10 11.04
N ASN A 77 -3.82 4.99 10.76
CA ASN A 77 -3.85 5.83 9.57
C ASN A 77 -2.47 5.95 8.92
N LYS A 78 -2.44 6.12 7.60
CA LYS A 78 -1.22 6.12 6.78
C LYS A 78 -0.50 7.46 6.90
N LYS A 79 0.50 7.51 7.80
CA LYS A 79 1.29 8.72 8.05
C LYS A 79 2.23 9.12 6.90
N CYS A 80 2.43 8.23 5.91
CA CYS A 80 3.20 8.51 4.70
C CYS A 80 2.55 9.54 3.77
N TRP A 81 1.23 9.71 3.83
CA TRP A 81 0.51 10.71 3.02
C TRP A 81 0.45 12.08 3.72
N PRO A 82 0.30 13.20 3.00
CA PRO A 82 -0.03 14.51 3.59
C PRO A 82 -1.36 14.50 4.38
N ARG A 83 -1.53 15.41 5.35
CA ARG A 83 -2.71 15.41 6.26
C ARG A 83 -4.05 15.50 5.54
N ASP A 84 -4.11 16.27 4.46
CA ASP A 84 -5.25 16.47 3.57
C ASP A 84 -5.52 15.25 2.65
N ALA A 85 -4.50 14.46 2.36
CA ALA A 85 -4.58 13.25 1.54
C ALA A 85 -4.91 11.97 2.33
N ARG A 86 -4.80 12.02 3.67
CA ARG A 86 -5.14 10.90 4.57
C ARG A 86 -6.65 10.74 4.72
N MET A 87 -7.07 9.58 5.22
CA MET A 87 -8.43 9.37 5.68
C MET A 87 -8.72 10.29 6.87
N ARG A 88 -9.78 11.09 6.78
CA ARG A 88 -10.35 11.91 7.85
C ARG A 88 -11.12 11.01 8.81
N LEU A 89 -10.93 11.22 10.10
CA LEU A 89 -11.51 10.39 11.15
C LEU A 89 -12.89 10.92 11.58
N MET A 90 -13.89 10.74 10.71
CA MET A 90 -15.28 11.05 11.03
C MET A 90 -15.90 9.90 11.82
N LYS A 91 -16.74 10.19 12.83
CA LYS A 91 -17.38 9.17 13.70
C LYS A 91 -18.06 8.05 12.90
N HIS A 92 -18.83 8.40 11.88
CA HIS A 92 -19.51 7.43 11.02
C HIS A 92 -18.53 6.50 10.30
N ASP A 93 -17.50 7.05 9.66
CA ASP A 93 -16.52 6.29 8.87
C ASP A 93 -15.62 5.42 9.74
N VAL A 94 -15.22 5.92 10.91
CA VAL A 94 -14.44 5.16 11.91
C VAL A 94 -15.24 3.97 12.41
N ASN A 95 -16.51 4.20 12.78
CA ASN A 95 -17.40 3.13 13.25
C ASN A 95 -17.66 2.11 12.14
N LEU A 96 -17.86 2.55 10.89
CA LEU A 96 -18.01 1.64 9.75
C LEU A 96 -16.76 0.78 9.56
N GLY A 97 -15.57 1.39 9.60
CA GLY A 97 -14.32 0.65 9.44
C GLY A 97 -14.09 -0.39 10.54
N ARG A 98 -14.39 -0.04 11.80
CA ARG A 98 -14.32 -0.99 12.93
C ARG A 98 -15.39 -2.08 12.83
N ALA A 99 -16.60 -1.75 12.44
CA ALA A 99 -17.70 -2.70 12.28
C ALA A 99 -17.41 -3.72 11.18
N VAL A 100 -16.87 -3.28 10.04
CA VAL A 100 -16.44 -4.17 8.95
C VAL A 100 -15.32 -5.10 9.41
N PHE A 101 -14.33 -4.57 10.13
CA PHE A 101 -13.25 -5.40 10.66
C PHE A 101 -13.75 -6.43 11.68
N TRP A 102 -14.64 -6.01 12.59
CA TRP A 102 -15.28 -6.88 13.57
C TRP A 102 -16.07 -8.01 12.89
N ASP A 103 -16.88 -7.69 11.88
CA ASP A 103 -17.65 -8.69 11.12
C ASP A 103 -16.74 -9.71 10.43
N ILE A 104 -15.65 -9.26 9.78
CA ILE A 104 -14.70 -10.17 9.15
C ILE A 104 -13.92 -10.99 10.17
N LYS A 105 -13.56 -10.40 11.31
CA LYS A 105 -12.84 -11.10 12.39
C LYS A 105 -13.67 -12.23 12.98
N ASN A 106 -14.98 -12.04 13.12
CA ASN A 106 -15.88 -13.05 13.69
C ASN A 106 -16.16 -14.22 12.74
N ARG A 107 -15.92 -14.07 11.44
CA ARG A 107 -16.03 -15.16 10.46
C ARG A 107 -14.87 -16.17 10.56
N LEU A 108 -13.82 -15.87 11.33
CA LEU A 108 -12.64 -16.71 11.49
C LEU A 108 -12.60 -17.35 12.87
N PRO A 109 -12.71 -18.69 12.98
CA PRO A 109 -12.47 -19.40 14.22
C PRO A 109 -11.03 -19.17 14.70
N ARG A 110 -10.89 -18.71 15.95
CA ARG A 110 -9.57 -18.37 16.54
C ARG A 110 -8.61 -19.57 16.61
N SER A 111 -9.13 -20.80 16.56
CA SER A 111 -8.33 -22.03 16.52
C SER A 111 -7.58 -22.23 15.21
N THR A 112 -8.07 -21.66 14.10
CA THR A 112 -7.43 -21.79 12.78
C THR A 112 -6.51 -20.62 12.52
N THR A 113 -7.03 -19.39 12.65
CA THR A 113 -6.27 -18.16 12.43
C THR A 113 -7.03 -16.97 13.02
N THR A 114 -6.39 -15.82 13.11
CA THR A 114 -7.03 -14.58 13.55
C THR A 114 -6.47 -13.38 12.81
N ILE A 115 -7.26 -12.32 12.74
CA ILE A 115 -6.84 -11.01 12.26
C ILE A 115 -6.80 -10.04 13.43
N GLN A 116 -5.70 -9.32 13.54
CA GLN A 116 -5.44 -8.33 14.58
C GLN A 116 -5.60 -6.92 14.01
N TRP A 117 -6.17 -6.02 14.81
CA TRP A 117 -6.47 -4.67 14.34
C TRP A 117 -5.18 -3.88 14.11
N GLU A 118 -4.21 -4.09 14.98
CA GLU A 118 -2.91 -3.43 15.04
C GLU A 118 -2.12 -3.60 13.74
N ASN A 119 -2.25 -4.78 13.11
CA ASN A 119 -1.57 -5.13 11.85
C ASN A 119 -2.46 -4.93 10.61
N SER A 120 -3.65 -4.36 10.80
CA SER A 120 -4.63 -4.13 9.73
C SER A 120 -4.82 -2.64 9.48
N PHE A 121 -5.33 -2.35 8.28
CA PHE A 121 -5.72 -1.00 7.89
C PHE A 121 -7.02 -1.07 7.11
N VAL A 122 -8.00 -0.26 7.53
CA VAL A 122 -9.27 -0.09 6.85
C VAL A 122 -9.36 1.36 6.39
N SER A 123 -9.68 1.58 5.12
CA SER A 123 -9.92 2.91 4.56
C SER A 123 -11.37 3.00 4.11
N VAL A 124 -12.06 4.07 4.51
CA VAL A 124 -13.44 4.32 4.10
C VAL A 124 -13.47 5.51 3.15
N TYR A 125 -13.97 5.28 1.93
CA TYR A 125 -14.34 6.33 1.00
C TYR A 125 -15.80 6.70 1.23
N SER A 126 -16.06 7.98 1.53
CA SER A 126 -17.39 8.45 1.95
C SER A 126 -17.71 9.82 1.33
N LYS A 127 -18.75 10.48 1.85
CA LYS A 127 -19.03 11.89 1.51
C LYS A 127 -17.98 12.85 2.06
N ASP A 128 -17.40 12.51 3.20
CA ASP A 128 -16.43 13.35 3.93
C ASP A 128 -14.99 12.98 3.55
N ASN A 129 -14.78 11.74 3.10
CA ASN A 129 -13.50 11.17 2.70
C ASN A 129 -13.40 11.00 1.16
N PRO A 130 -12.65 11.88 0.45
CA PRO A 130 -12.54 11.84 -1.01
C PRO A 130 -11.51 10.82 -1.53
N ASN A 131 -10.60 10.36 -0.68
CA ASN A 131 -9.53 9.44 -1.05
C ASN A 131 -9.85 8.03 -0.56
N LEU A 132 -9.47 7.02 -1.35
CA LEU A 132 -9.40 5.63 -0.90
C LEU A 132 -7.94 5.20 -0.82
N LEU A 133 -7.52 4.74 0.36
CA LEU A 133 -6.14 4.35 0.65
C LEU A 133 -6.04 2.83 0.79
N PHE A 134 -4.98 2.24 0.24
CA PHE A 134 -4.65 0.84 0.48
C PHE A 134 -3.15 0.62 0.26
N ASN A 135 -2.64 -0.50 0.78
CA ASN A 135 -1.30 -0.97 0.48
C ASN A 135 -1.42 -2.37 -0.12
N MET A 136 -0.73 -2.62 -1.23
CA MET A 136 -0.65 -3.93 -1.86
C MET A 136 0.76 -4.16 -2.40
N SER A 137 1.34 -5.33 -2.11
CA SER A 137 2.67 -5.74 -2.60
C SER A 137 3.80 -4.72 -2.33
N GLY A 138 3.71 -3.95 -1.24
CA GLY A 138 4.71 -2.94 -0.87
C GLY A 138 4.54 -1.59 -1.57
N PHE A 139 3.48 -1.42 -2.37
CA PHE A 139 3.03 -0.12 -2.88
C PHE A 139 1.96 0.45 -1.96
N GLU A 140 2.15 1.69 -1.53
CA GLU A 140 1.11 2.51 -0.91
C GLU A 140 0.37 3.26 -2.02
N CYS A 141 -0.93 2.99 -2.15
CA CYS A 141 -1.77 3.49 -3.22
C CYS A 141 -2.86 4.39 -2.66
N ARG A 142 -3.09 5.53 -3.33
CA ARG A 142 -4.20 6.43 -3.06
C ARG A 142 -4.99 6.66 -4.33
N ILE A 143 -6.25 6.24 -4.35
CA ILE A 143 -7.17 6.50 -5.45
C ILE A 143 -7.99 7.75 -5.14
N LEU A 144 -8.01 8.69 -6.07
CA LEU A 144 -8.81 9.91 -6.05
C LEU A 144 -9.66 9.98 -7.33
N PRO A 145 -11.00 9.87 -7.23
CA PRO A 145 -11.90 10.05 -8.37
C PRO A 145 -11.90 11.51 -8.87
N LYS A 146 -11.97 11.70 -10.19
CA LYS A 146 -11.99 13.01 -10.85
C LYS A 146 -13.12 13.90 -10.31
N CYS A 147 -14.30 13.32 -10.08
CA CYS A 147 -15.48 14.02 -9.58
C CYS A 147 -15.36 14.59 -8.16
N ARG A 148 -14.30 14.23 -7.42
CA ARG A 148 -14.02 14.73 -6.06
C ARG A 148 -12.82 15.68 -6.02
N THR A 149 -12.21 15.98 -7.16
CA THR A 149 -11.05 16.86 -7.24
C THR A 149 -11.49 18.31 -7.09
N THR A 150 -10.78 19.11 -6.29
CA THR A 150 -11.08 20.53 -6.09
C THR A 150 -10.78 21.40 -7.31
N HIS A 151 -9.87 20.94 -8.18
CA HIS A 151 -9.55 21.55 -9.46
C HIS A 151 -9.86 20.50 -10.54
N GLU A 152 -10.61 20.87 -11.60
CA GLU A 152 -11.07 19.95 -12.64
C GLU A 152 -9.95 19.35 -13.51
N GLU A 153 -8.72 19.84 -13.35
CA GLU A 153 -7.54 19.40 -14.08
C GLU A 153 -6.78 18.28 -13.37
N PHE A 154 -6.42 17.27 -14.17
CA PHE A 154 -5.57 16.17 -13.72
C PHE A 154 -4.15 16.65 -13.48
N THR A 155 -3.58 16.31 -12.32
CA THR A 155 -2.14 16.48 -12.12
C THR A 155 -1.41 15.46 -12.98
N HIS A 156 -0.77 15.91 -14.05
CA HIS A 156 0.14 15.09 -14.85
C HIS A 156 1.53 15.12 -14.20
N ARG A 157 1.83 14.10 -13.39
CA ARG A 157 3.13 13.88 -12.77
C ARG A 157 3.54 12.43 -12.94
N ASP A 158 4.85 12.18 -13.01
CA ASP A 158 5.40 10.83 -12.98
C ASP A 158 5.03 10.11 -11.67
N GLY A 159 4.75 8.81 -11.74
CA GLY A 159 4.30 8.01 -10.60
C GLY A 159 2.82 8.19 -10.23
N VAL A 160 2.02 8.75 -11.13
CA VAL A 160 0.55 8.80 -11.02
C VAL A 160 -0.07 8.02 -12.18
N TRP A 161 -0.88 7.02 -11.86
CA TRP A 161 -1.66 6.30 -12.85
C TRP A 161 -2.99 6.99 -13.11
N ASN A 162 -3.27 7.29 -14.37
CA ASN A 162 -4.57 7.77 -14.80
C ASN A 162 -5.44 6.56 -15.15
N LEU A 163 -6.39 6.24 -14.27
CA LEU A 163 -7.28 5.08 -14.42
C LEU A 163 -8.40 5.42 -15.40
N GLN A 164 -8.55 4.57 -16.40
CA GLN A 164 -9.54 4.70 -17.47
C GLN A 164 -10.72 3.78 -17.19
N ASN A 165 -11.94 4.27 -17.39
CA ASN A 165 -13.14 3.45 -17.36
C ASN A 165 -13.19 2.59 -18.63
N GLU A 166 -13.42 1.29 -18.48
CA GLU A 166 -13.45 0.35 -19.59
C GLU A 166 -14.59 0.63 -20.58
N VAL A 167 -15.75 1.09 -20.11
CA VAL A 167 -16.93 1.34 -20.96
C VAL A 167 -16.85 2.69 -21.65
N THR A 168 -16.66 3.78 -20.89
CA THR A 168 -16.67 5.14 -21.45
C THR A 168 -15.34 5.54 -22.07
N LYS A 169 -14.27 4.78 -21.80
CA LYS A 169 -12.89 5.10 -22.19
C LYS A 169 -12.41 6.46 -21.64
N GLU A 170 -13.11 7.05 -20.69
CA GLU A 170 -12.70 8.29 -20.04
C GLU A 170 -11.78 8.00 -18.85
N ARG A 171 -10.86 8.93 -18.57
CA ARG A 171 -10.07 8.90 -17.32
C ARG A 171 -10.96 9.36 -16.17
N THR A 172 -11.28 8.47 -15.25
CA THR A 172 -12.25 8.73 -14.17
C THR A 172 -11.61 8.88 -12.80
N ALA A 173 -10.38 8.38 -12.60
CA ALA A 173 -9.67 8.48 -11.33
C ALA A 173 -8.16 8.54 -11.54
N GLN A 174 -7.45 9.05 -10.54
CA GLN A 174 -5.99 8.98 -10.46
C GLN A 174 -5.57 8.10 -9.29
N CYS A 175 -4.58 7.24 -9.50
CA CYS A 175 -3.92 6.49 -8.45
C CYS A 175 -2.51 7.05 -8.22
N PHE A 176 -2.27 7.57 -7.03
CA PHE A 176 -0.95 8.03 -6.60
C PHE A 176 -0.22 6.87 -5.92
N LEU A 177 1.02 6.65 -6.34
CA LEU A 177 1.85 5.55 -5.84
C LEU A 177 2.98 6.06 -4.97
N ARG A 178 3.25 5.35 -3.88
CA ARG A 178 4.44 5.51 -3.03
C ARG A 178 4.97 4.13 -2.63
N VAL A 179 6.22 4.09 -2.20
CA VAL A 179 6.82 2.88 -1.62
C VAL A 179 6.45 2.81 -0.14
N ASP A 180 6.07 1.62 0.31
CA ASP A 180 5.79 1.30 1.72
C ASP A 180 7.03 1.44 2.61
N ASP A 181 6.83 1.99 3.81
CA ASP A 181 7.82 2.12 4.88
C ASP A 181 8.49 0.76 5.24
N GLU A 182 7.75 -0.35 5.18
CA GLU A 182 8.30 -1.69 5.40
C GLU A 182 9.33 -2.04 4.31
N SER A 183 9.02 -1.73 3.06
CA SER A 183 9.90 -1.98 1.91
C SER A 183 11.14 -1.08 1.94
N LEU A 184 10.99 0.18 2.31
CA LEU A 184 12.08 1.11 2.62
C LEU A 184 13.05 0.52 3.65
N GLN A 185 12.49 0.01 4.76
CA GLN A 185 13.30 -0.56 5.84
C GLN A 185 13.96 -1.88 5.44
N ARG A 186 13.28 -2.73 4.66
CA ARG A 186 13.88 -3.95 4.09
C ARG A 186 15.10 -3.61 3.20
N PHE A 187 14.99 -2.60 2.35
CA PHE A 187 16.11 -2.14 1.54
C PHE A 187 17.27 -1.62 2.40
N HIS A 188 16.98 -0.76 3.39
CA HIS A 188 18.00 -0.27 4.32
C HIS A 188 18.71 -1.40 5.05
N ASN A 189 17.96 -2.38 5.57
CA ASN A 189 18.52 -3.55 6.24
C ASN A 189 19.37 -4.40 5.31
N ARG A 190 18.97 -4.56 4.03
CA ARG A 190 19.78 -5.24 3.03
C ARG A 190 21.11 -4.54 2.80
N VAL A 191 21.13 -3.21 2.71
CA VAL A 191 22.37 -2.42 2.58
C VAL A 191 23.24 -2.57 3.85
N ARG A 192 22.64 -2.54 5.03
CA ARG A 192 23.36 -2.79 6.30
C ARG A 192 24.02 -4.17 6.30
N GLN A 193 23.32 -5.20 5.85
CA GLN A 193 23.86 -6.55 5.73
C GLN A 193 25.05 -6.61 4.76
N ILE A 194 24.98 -5.90 3.62
CA ILE A 194 26.09 -5.79 2.69
C ILE A 194 27.32 -5.19 3.40
N LEU A 195 27.14 -4.08 4.12
CA LEU A 195 28.24 -3.41 4.82
C LEU A 195 28.87 -4.28 5.92
N MET A 196 28.05 -4.98 6.71
CA MET A 196 28.52 -5.86 7.80
C MET A 196 29.27 -7.09 7.28
N ALA A 197 28.82 -7.67 6.16
CA ALA A 197 29.44 -8.85 5.56
C ALA A 197 30.69 -8.53 4.72
N SER A 198 31.12 -7.27 4.65
CA SER A 198 32.20 -6.80 3.75
C SER A 198 33.55 -6.60 4.46
N GLY A 199 33.86 -7.42 5.47
CA GLY A 199 35.06 -7.34 6.31
C GLY A 199 36.37 -7.23 5.52
N SER A 200 36.67 -8.27 4.73
CA SER A 200 37.87 -8.38 3.88
C SER A 200 37.53 -8.82 2.45
N THR A 201 36.33 -8.49 1.96
CA THR A 201 35.91 -8.81 0.59
C THR A 201 36.44 -7.80 -0.41
N THR A 202 36.67 -8.21 -1.66
CA THR A 202 37.06 -7.30 -2.74
C THR A 202 36.05 -6.17 -2.95
N PHE A 203 36.51 -4.98 -3.34
CA PHE A 203 35.63 -3.83 -3.59
C PHE A 203 34.59 -4.12 -4.66
N THR A 204 34.98 -4.83 -5.72
CA THR A 204 34.07 -5.27 -6.79
C THR A 204 32.91 -6.11 -6.25
N LYS A 205 33.13 -6.99 -5.27
CA LYS A 205 32.07 -7.80 -4.65
C LYS A 205 31.10 -6.95 -3.83
N ILE A 206 31.56 -5.87 -3.20
CA ILE A 206 30.71 -4.93 -2.46
C ILE A 206 29.82 -4.18 -3.45
N VAL A 207 30.41 -3.63 -4.52
CA VAL A 207 29.71 -2.89 -5.57
C VAL A 207 28.70 -3.78 -6.28
N ASN A 208 29.05 -5.02 -6.64
CA ASN A 208 28.13 -5.96 -7.29
C ASN A 208 26.91 -6.26 -6.42
N LYS A 209 27.09 -6.47 -5.11
CA LYS A 209 25.95 -6.67 -4.19
C LYS A 209 25.07 -5.43 -4.07
N TRP A 210 25.67 -4.23 -4.05
CA TRP A 210 24.95 -2.97 -4.08
C TRP A 210 24.13 -2.83 -5.38
N ASN A 211 24.75 -3.07 -6.53
CA ASN A 211 24.09 -2.99 -7.84
C ASN A 211 22.91 -3.96 -7.92
N THR A 212 23.05 -5.22 -7.50
CA THR A 212 21.93 -6.16 -7.47
C THR A 212 20.80 -5.67 -6.56
N ALA A 213 21.11 -5.13 -5.37
CA ALA A 213 20.09 -4.62 -4.46
C ALA A 213 19.38 -3.38 -5.00
N LEU A 214 20.13 -2.45 -5.61
CA LEU A 214 19.60 -1.23 -6.20
C LEU A 214 18.74 -1.54 -7.42
N ILE A 215 19.22 -2.40 -8.33
CA ILE A 215 18.45 -2.83 -9.51
C ILE A 215 17.17 -3.53 -9.07
N GLY A 216 17.21 -4.41 -8.07
CA GLY A 216 16.01 -5.08 -7.56
C GLY A 216 14.97 -4.10 -7.03
N LEU A 217 15.39 -3.05 -6.31
CA LEU A 217 14.50 -2.00 -5.83
C LEU A 217 13.91 -1.17 -6.99
N MET A 218 14.77 -0.66 -7.88
CA MET A 218 14.38 0.26 -8.95
C MET A 218 13.53 -0.41 -10.02
N THR A 219 13.82 -1.67 -10.35
CA THR A 219 13.04 -2.40 -11.38
C THR A 219 11.68 -2.87 -10.86
N TYR A 220 11.55 -3.08 -9.55
CA TYR A 220 10.29 -3.44 -8.90
C TYR A 220 9.37 -2.21 -8.72
N PHE A 221 9.84 -1.17 -8.02
CA PHE A 221 9.01 -0.01 -7.67
C PHE A 221 8.90 1.04 -8.78
N ARG A 222 9.87 1.09 -9.70
CA ARG A 222 9.91 1.99 -10.87
C ARG A 222 9.50 3.43 -10.51
N GLU A 223 8.32 3.84 -10.96
CA GLU A 223 7.78 5.19 -10.83
C GLU A 223 7.39 5.57 -9.39
N ALA A 224 7.07 4.60 -8.52
CA ALA A 224 6.70 4.87 -7.13
C ALA A 224 7.86 5.46 -6.32
N VAL A 225 9.10 5.25 -6.77
CA VAL A 225 10.31 5.79 -6.15
C VAL A 225 10.33 7.33 -6.23
N VAL A 226 9.88 7.90 -7.35
CA VAL A 226 9.93 9.35 -7.60
C VAL A 226 9.04 10.12 -6.62
N ASN A 227 7.89 9.55 -6.25
CA ASN A 227 6.94 10.15 -5.32
C ASN A 227 7.29 9.93 -3.83
N THR A 228 8.35 9.16 -3.54
CA THR A 228 8.76 8.80 -2.19
C THR A 228 10.08 9.49 -1.85
N GLN A 229 10.01 10.74 -1.38
CA GLN A 229 11.19 11.56 -1.06
C GLN A 229 12.09 10.91 0.01
N GLU A 230 11.50 10.24 0.98
CA GLU A 230 12.20 9.54 2.06
C GLU A 230 13.07 8.40 1.49
N LEU A 231 12.64 7.78 0.40
CA LEU A 231 13.42 6.75 -0.31
C LEU A 231 14.60 7.36 -1.05
N LEU A 232 14.42 8.52 -1.69
CA LEU A 232 15.49 9.24 -2.37
C LEU A 232 16.60 9.64 -1.38
N ASP A 233 16.20 10.20 -0.23
CA ASP A 233 17.13 10.53 0.85
C ASP A 233 17.87 9.28 1.38
N LEU A 234 17.15 8.17 1.51
CA LEU A 234 17.73 6.90 1.95
C LEU A 234 18.72 6.34 0.92
N LEU A 235 18.41 6.44 -0.38
CA LEU A 235 19.30 5.99 -1.46
C LEU A 235 20.62 6.76 -1.44
N VAL A 236 20.57 8.09 -1.35
CA VAL A 236 21.76 8.94 -1.25
C VAL A 236 22.59 8.59 -0.01
N LYS A 237 21.94 8.38 1.15
CA LYS A 237 22.62 7.99 2.39
C LYS A 237 23.28 6.61 2.26
N CYS A 238 22.61 5.65 1.66
CA CYS A 238 23.10 4.29 1.48
C CYS A 238 24.26 4.22 0.49
N GLU A 239 24.17 4.92 -0.64
CA GLU A 239 25.23 5.01 -1.64
C GLU A 239 26.51 5.61 -1.03
N ASN A 240 26.37 6.73 -0.31
CA ASN A 240 27.49 7.36 0.40
C ASN A 240 28.14 6.42 1.42
N LYS A 241 27.36 5.58 2.12
CA LYS A 241 27.90 4.57 3.06
C LYS A 241 28.70 3.49 2.32
N ILE A 242 28.23 3.01 1.18
CA ILE A 242 28.94 2.01 0.36
C ILE A 242 30.25 2.60 -0.17
N GLN A 243 30.24 3.81 -0.73
CA GLN A 243 31.46 4.50 -1.15
C GLN A 243 32.43 4.71 0.03
N THR A 244 31.92 5.13 1.19
CA THR A 244 32.73 5.31 2.40
C THR A 244 33.36 4.00 2.86
N ARG A 245 32.69 2.85 2.70
CA ARG A 245 33.26 1.55 3.02
C ARG A 245 34.48 1.23 2.15
N ILE A 246 34.41 1.53 0.85
CA ILE A 246 35.54 1.36 -0.08
C ILE A 246 36.70 2.29 0.29
N LYS A 247 36.39 3.56 0.58
CA LYS A 247 37.34 4.57 1.06
C LYS A 247 38.11 4.12 2.32
N ILE A 248 37.39 3.55 3.30
CA ILE A 248 37.99 2.97 4.52
C ILE A 248 38.94 1.81 4.17
N GLY A 249 38.59 0.97 3.21
CA GLY A 249 39.47 -0.10 2.73
C GLY A 249 40.78 0.39 2.12
N LEU A 250 40.83 1.62 1.63
CA LEU A 250 42.02 2.30 1.09
C LEU A 250 42.68 3.24 2.11
N ASN A 251 42.26 3.19 3.38
CA ASN A 251 42.75 4.00 4.49
C ASN A 251 42.75 5.52 4.23
N SER A 252 41.76 6.01 3.48
CA SER A 252 41.59 7.45 3.21
C SER A 252 40.12 7.78 3.04
N LYS A 253 39.66 8.90 3.60
CA LYS A 253 38.30 9.43 3.39
C LYS A 253 38.28 10.75 2.61
N MET A 254 39.43 11.22 2.14
CA MET A 254 39.59 12.55 1.55
C MET A 254 38.87 12.64 0.19
N PRO A 255 37.87 13.54 0.01
CA PRO A 255 37.05 13.59 -1.21
C PRO A 255 37.86 13.78 -2.50
N SER A 256 38.91 14.59 -2.48
CA SER A 256 39.77 14.87 -3.65
C SER A 256 40.47 13.63 -4.21
N ARG A 257 40.70 12.60 -3.38
CA ARG A 257 41.32 11.33 -3.80
C ARG A 257 40.32 10.36 -4.43
N PHE A 258 39.03 10.64 -4.33
CA PHE A 258 37.96 9.74 -4.77
C PHE A 258 36.92 10.48 -5.62
N PRO A 259 37.32 10.99 -6.81
CA PRO A 259 36.36 11.54 -7.77
C PRO A 259 35.33 10.47 -8.17
N PRO A 260 34.11 10.87 -8.60
CA PRO A 260 33.05 9.94 -8.99
C PRO A 260 33.48 8.89 -10.02
N VAL A 261 34.38 9.26 -10.94
CA VAL A 261 34.95 8.36 -11.96
C VAL A 261 35.52 7.07 -11.36
N VAL A 262 36.11 7.11 -10.16
CA VAL A 262 36.68 5.92 -9.50
C VAL A 262 35.60 4.90 -9.12
N PHE A 263 34.36 5.34 -8.87
CA PHE A 263 33.25 4.48 -8.48
C PHE A 263 32.34 4.07 -9.63
N TYR A 264 32.22 4.90 -10.67
CA TYR A 264 31.21 4.74 -11.72
C TYR A 264 31.78 4.39 -13.11
N THR A 265 33.10 4.25 -13.24
CA THR A 265 33.67 3.71 -14.49
C THR A 265 33.22 2.25 -14.65
N PRO A 266 32.75 1.84 -15.84
CA PRO A 266 32.32 0.47 -16.12
C PRO A 266 33.37 -0.61 -15.84
#